data_AF-A0A8J3EFY0-F1
#
_entry.id   AF-A0A8J3EFY0-F1
#
_cell.length_a   1.000
_cell.length_b   1.000
_cell.length_c   1.000
_cell.angle_alpha   90.00
_cell.angle_beta   90.00
_cell.angle_gamma   90.00
#
_symmetry.space_group_name_H-M   'P 1'
#
loop_
_entity.id
_entity.type
_entity.pdbx_description
1 polymer ?
#
loop_
_entity_poly.entity_id
_entity_poly.type
_entity_poly.pdbx_seq_one_letter_code
_entity_poly.pdbx_strand_id
1 'polypeptide(L)'
;MPFKEALELVRNVDLASLKEGTRDNHGGLLPAEYQKRLEEPLTDHYGRAPGWDLSTLLDRLMPYDILRMLAERPANLDLIVQWDFMDVVESGYFEREDFSVGVDDEGLLLVTEGTSDTKVIQHAFAILRPEIADFFRFIDMEDNYPFGGHGQLMNFMRGLRSIGKADGVLAIFDNDTVGVASLAQLEELSGINAIKLPDLEEFRSFPTIGPNGEHLADINGKAAAIECYLKLPQRCRIRWSNYEKRAGAYQGSIDQTSGEKSAQQDEFLRTTRVDDYPFEKMEKVLDVIVEACTSLS
;
A
#
# COMPACT_ATOMS: atom_id res chain seq x y z
N MET A 1 -13.19 -14.53 -27.21
CA MET A 1 -13.79 -13.33 -26.63
C MET A 1 -12.72 -12.38 -26.11
N PRO A 2 -12.75 -11.10 -26.48
CA PRO A 2 -11.90 -10.05 -25.89
C PRO A 2 -12.08 -9.97 -24.37
N PHE A 3 -11.00 -9.63 -23.65
CA PHE A 3 -11.02 -9.48 -22.18
C PHE A 3 -12.14 -8.56 -21.68
N LYS A 4 -12.44 -7.48 -22.40
CA LYS A 4 -13.51 -6.54 -22.06
C LYS A 4 -14.90 -7.19 -22.01
N GLU A 5 -15.21 -8.07 -22.95
CA GLU A 5 -16.50 -8.78 -22.99
C GLU A 5 -16.58 -9.83 -21.87
N ALA A 6 -15.46 -10.48 -21.53
CA ALA A 6 -15.38 -11.36 -20.36
C ALA A 6 -15.65 -10.62 -19.04
N LEU A 7 -15.06 -9.43 -18.92
CA LEU A 7 -15.22 -8.56 -17.77
C LEU A 7 -16.69 -8.12 -17.59
N GLU A 8 -17.35 -7.77 -18.70
CA GLU A 8 -18.78 -7.42 -18.70
C GLU A 8 -19.66 -8.60 -18.27
N LEU A 9 -19.31 -9.84 -18.65
CA LEU A 9 -20.04 -11.03 -18.20
C LEU A 9 -19.89 -11.23 -16.69
N VAL A 10 -18.66 -11.19 -16.18
CA VAL A 10 -18.35 -11.43 -14.76
C VAL A 10 -19.01 -10.39 -13.86
N ARG A 11 -19.05 -9.12 -14.28
CA ARG A 11 -19.74 -8.05 -13.55
C ARG A 11 -21.22 -8.33 -13.30
N ASN A 12 -21.86 -9.14 -14.15
CA ASN A 12 -23.28 -9.45 -14.08
C ASN A 12 -23.59 -10.80 -13.42
N VAL A 13 -22.59 -11.54 -12.95
CA VAL A 13 -22.76 -12.92 -12.46
C VAL A 13 -22.81 -12.97 -10.95
N ASP A 14 -23.88 -13.57 -10.41
CA ASP A 14 -24.07 -13.69 -8.96
C ASP A 14 -23.41 -14.88 -8.30
N LEU A 15 -22.14 -14.73 -7.89
CA LEU A 15 -21.41 -15.79 -7.20
C LEU A 15 -22.01 -16.15 -5.84
N ALA A 16 -22.66 -15.21 -5.13
CA ALA A 16 -23.30 -15.52 -3.85
C ALA A 16 -24.48 -16.51 -3.98
N SER A 17 -25.00 -16.72 -5.19
CA SER A 17 -26.04 -17.73 -5.45
C SER A 17 -25.51 -19.17 -5.52
N LEU A 18 -24.18 -19.35 -5.43
CA LEU A 18 -23.51 -20.66 -5.41
C LEU A 18 -23.86 -21.41 -4.14
N LYS A 19 -24.41 -22.62 -4.28
CA LYS A 19 -24.55 -23.55 -3.15
C LYS A 19 -23.22 -24.26 -2.93
N GLU A 20 -22.67 -24.07 -1.74
CA GLU A 20 -21.49 -24.78 -1.24
C GLU A 20 -21.66 -26.30 -1.41
N GLY A 21 -20.67 -26.97 -2.00
CA GLY A 21 -20.65 -28.44 -2.12
C GLY A 21 -21.22 -29.06 -3.40
N THR A 22 -21.58 -28.27 -4.42
CA THR A 22 -21.87 -28.81 -5.77
C THR A 22 -20.56 -29.09 -6.52
N ARG A 23 -19.86 -30.18 -6.15
CA ARG A 23 -18.83 -30.78 -7.01
C ARG A 23 -19.52 -31.45 -8.19
N ASP A 24 -19.86 -30.65 -9.18
CA ASP A 24 -20.26 -31.16 -10.48
C ASP A 24 -19.05 -31.79 -11.17
N ASN A 25 -19.28 -32.92 -11.87
CA ASN A 25 -18.25 -33.73 -12.56
C ASN A 25 -17.65 -33.03 -13.80
N HIS A 26 -17.70 -31.71 -13.85
CA HIS A 26 -17.30 -30.88 -14.96
C HIS A 26 -15.92 -30.30 -14.66
N GLY A 27 -14.93 -30.62 -15.50
CA GLY A 27 -13.53 -30.23 -15.31
C GLY A 27 -13.22 -28.75 -15.58
N GLY A 28 -14.15 -27.84 -15.29
CA GLY A 28 -13.95 -26.39 -15.41
C GLY A 28 -14.03 -25.70 -14.04
N LEU A 29 -13.44 -24.51 -13.93
CA LEU A 29 -13.38 -23.69 -12.69
C LEU A 29 -14.74 -23.34 -12.06
N LEU A 30 -15.86 -23.39 -12.80
CA LEU A 30 -17.20 -23.05 -12.33
C LEU A 30 -18.15 -24.25 -12.43
N PRO A 31 -19.11 -24.42 -11.50
CA PRO A 31 -20.11 -25.49 -11.59
C PRO A 31 -20.95 -25.39 -12.87
N ALA A 32 -21.48 -26.52 -13.36
CA ALA A 32 -22.11 -26.61 -14.69
C ALA A 32 -23.39 -25.76 -14.81
N GLU A 33 -24.10 -25.55 -13.70
CA GLU A 33 -25.25 -24.65 -13.64
C GLU A 33 -24.88 -23.17 -13.93
N TYR A 34 -23.64 -22.77 -13.62
CA TYR A 34 -23.12 -21.43 -13.94
C TYR A 34 -22.64 -21.34 -15.38
N GLN A 35 -22.00 -22.39 -15.89
CA GLN A 35 -21.62 -22.49 -17.30
C GLN A 35 -22.84 -22.19 -18.19
N LYS A 36 -24.00 -22.78 -17.88
CA LYS A 36 -25.28 -22.51 -18.58
C LYS A 36 -25.79 -21.06 -18.47
N ARG A 37 -25.68 -20.43 -17.29
CA ARG A 37 -26.09 -19.02 -17.09
C ARG A 37 -25.18 -18.04 -17.83
N LEU A 38 -23.92 -18.44 -18.07
CA LEU A 38 -22.92 -17.70 -18.82
C LEU A 38 -22.99 -17.97 -20.32
N GLU A 39 -23.49 -19.14 -20.72
CA GLU A 39 -23.77 -19.50 -22.12
C GLU A 39 -24.88 -18.65 -22.72
N GLU A 40 -25.97 -18.35 -22.00
CA GLU A 40 -27.11 -17.59 -22.52
C GLU A 40 -26.72 -16.22 -23.14
N PRO A 41 -25.91 -15.36 -22.49
CA PRO A 41 -25.41 -14.12 -23.10
C PRO A 41 -24.40 -14.32 -24.24
N LEU A 42 -23.68 -15.45 -24.26
CA LEU A 42 -22.63 -15.76 -25.24
C LEU A 42 -23.17 -16.39 -26.54
N THR A 43 -24.41 -16.90 -26.50
CA THR A 43 -25.01 -17.72 -27.57
C THR A 43 -25.18 -16.96 -28.89
N ASP A 44 -25.32 -15.63 -28.84
CA ASP A 44 -25.52 -14.79 -30.04
C ASP A 44 -24.22 -14.28 -30.68
N HIS A 45 -23.08 -14.33 -29.98
CA HIS A 45 -21.80 -13.74 -30.45
C HIS A 45 -20.69 -14.76 -30.73
N TYR A 46 -20.71 -15.92 -30.07
CA TYR A 46 -19.70 -16.96 -30.26
C TYR A 46 -20.41 -18.25 -30.65
N GLY A 47 -20.19 -18.70 -31.88
CA GLY A 47 -20.74 -19.97 -32.36
C GLY A 47 -20.38 -21.11 -31.40
N ARG A 48 -21.29 -22.11 -31.30
CA ARG A 48 -21.17 -23.32 -30.46
C ARG A 48 -19.98 -24.21 -30.88
N ALA A 49 -18.76 -23.71 -30.79
CA ALA A 49 -17.59 -24.57 -30.77
C ALA A 49 -17.73 -25.46 -29.52
N PRO A 50 -17.61 -26.80 -29.64
CA PRO A 50 -17.73 -27.68 -28.49
C PRO A 50 -16.68 -27.29 -27.43
N GLY A 51 -17.13 -26.97 -26.21
CA GLY A 51 -16.24 -26.74 -25.07
C GLY A 51 -15.67 -25.33 -24.92
N TRP A 52 -16.31 -24.28 -25.47
CA TRP A 52 -15.93 -22.90 -25.14
C TRP A 52 -16.97 -22.26 -24.20
N ASP A 53 -16.61 -22.15 -22.91
CA ASP A 53 -17.39 -21.50 -21.85
C ASP A 53 -16.50 -20.50 -21.06
N LEU A 54 -17.07 -19.82 -20.05
CA LEU A 54 -16.28 -18.92 -19.19
C LEU A 54 -15.16 -19.67 -18.47
N SER A 55 -15.36 -20.94 -18.09
CA SER A 55 -14.32 -21.71 -17.40
C SER A 55 -13.07 -21.87 -18.27
N THR A 56 -13.24 -22.14 -19.56
CA THR A 56 -12.16 -22.20 -20.56
C THR A 56 -11.43 -20.88 -20.75
N LEU A 57 -12.09 -19.73 -20.51
CA LEU A 57 -11.42 -18.43 -20.51
C LEU A 57 -10.59 -18.25 -19.23
N LEU A 58 -11.19 -18.55 -18.08
CA LEU A 58 -10.53 -18.42 -16.78
C LEU A 58 -9.31 -19.33 -16.68
N ASP A 59 -9.37 -20.54 -17.25
CA ASP A 59 -8.23 -21.48 -17.32
C ASP A 59 -7.00 -20.90 -18.04
N ARG A 60 -7.15 -19.82 -18.82
CA ARG A 60 -6.05 -19.15 -19.53
C ARG A 60 -5.50 -17.94 -18.79
N LEU A 61 -6.12 -17.56 -17.68
CA LEU A 61 -5.73 -16.45 -16.83
C LEU A 61 -4.93 -16.96 -15.64
N MET A 62 -4.04 -16.13 -15.12
CA MET A 62 -3.38 -16.44 -13.85
C MET A 62 -4.42 -16.37 -12.72
N PRO A 63 -4.26 -17.14 -11.62
CA PRO A 63 -5.17 -17.08 -10.48
C PRO A 63 -5.44 -15.65 -9.97
N TYR A 64 -4.42 -14.79 -9.97
CA TYR A 64 -4.55 -13.38 -9.60
C TYR A 64 -5.42 -12.57 -10.55
N ASP A 65 -5.33 -12.81 -11.86
CA ASP A 65 -6.18 -12.16 -12.86
C ASP A 65 -7.65 -12.57 -12.69
N ILE A 66 -7.90 -13.85 -12.38
CA ILE A 66 -9.23 -14.36 -12.07
C ILE A 66 -9.78 -13.64 -10.84
N LEU A 67 -9.04 -13.60 -9.74
CA LEU A 67 -9.47 -12.90 -8.51
C LEU A 67 -9.74 -11.42 -8.76
N ARG A 68 -8.84 -10.73 -9.47
CA ARG A 68 -8.99 -9.31 -9.81
C ARG A 68 -10.25 -9.07 -10.65
N MET A 69 -10.50 -9.94 -11.62
CA MET A 69 -11.68 -9.87 -12.49
C MET A 69 -12.97 -10.17 -11.71
N LEU A 70 -12.97 -11.15 -10.80
CA LEU A 70 -14.12 -11.44 -9.93
C LEU A 70 -14.41 -10.31 -8.95
N ALA A 71 -13.39 -9.60 -8.47
CA ALA A 71 -13.50 -8.45 -7.57
C ALA A 71 -14.16 -7.22 -8.22
N GLU A 72 -14.29 -7.17 -9.54
CA GLU A 72 -14.99 -6.08 -10.25
C GLU A 72 -16.48 -5.99 -9.92
N ARG A 73 -17.05 -7.04 -9.35
CA ARG A 73 -18.43 -7.06 -8.89
C ARG A 73 -18.47 -6.84 -7.38
N PRO A 74 -19.06 -5.73 -6.89
CA PRO A 74 -19.04 -5.41 -5.45
C PRO A 74 -19.61 -6.50 -4.55
N ALA A 75 -20.64 -7.23 -5.00
CA ALA A 75 -21.25 -8.33 -4.25
C ALA A 75 -20.30 -9.54 -4.05
N ASN A 76 -19.19 -9.60 -4.78
CA ASN A 76 -18.19 -10.65 -4.61
C ASN A 76 -17.11 -10.29 -3.57
N LEU A 77 -16.99 -9.00 -3.19
CA LEU A 77 -15.93 -8.54 -2.29
C LEU A 77 -16.06 -9.10 -0.87
N ASP A 78 -17.28 -9.46 -0.46
CA ASP A 78 -17.58 -10.06 0.84
C ASP A 78 -17.53 -11.60 0.84
N LEU A 79 -17.14 -12.22 -0.30
CA LEU A 79 -17.06 -13.67 -0.40
C LEU A 79 -15.72 -14.20 0.11
N ILE A 80 -15.76 -15.38 0.74
CA ILE A 80 -14.57 -16.07 1.20
C ILE A 80 -13.84 -16.65 -0.01
N VAL A 81 -12.57 -16.27 -0.17
CA VAL A 81 -11.65 -16.96 -1.08
C VAL A 81 -10.99 -18.10 -0.32
N GLN A 82 -11.26 -19.33 -0.74
CA GLN A 82 -10.67 -20.52 -0.16
C GLN A 82 -9.64 -21.12 -1.12
N TRP A 83 -8.42 -21.30 -0.63
CA TRP A 83 -7.42 -22.13 -1.31
C TRP A 83 -7.62 -23.59 -0.89
N ASP A 84 -8.31 -24.37 -1.73
CA ASP A 84 -8.50 -25.81 -1.52
C ASP A 84 -7.33 -26.57 -2.19
N PHE A 85 -6.33 -26.93 -1.38
CA PHE A 85 -5.15 -27.69 -1.82
C PHE A 85 -5.02 -29.06 -1.12
N MET A 86 -6.05 -29.47 -0.36
CA MET A 86 -5.94 -30.67 0.47
C MET A 86 -5.91 -31.96 -0.36
N ASP A 87 -6.50 -31.94 -1.55
CA ASP A 87 -6.52 -33.07 -2.48
C ASP A 87 -5.12 -33.49 -2.94
N VAL A 88 -4.24 -32.53 -3.24
CA VAL A 88 -2.85 -32.79 -3.64
C VAL A 88 -1.97 -33.21 -2.45
N VAL A 89 -2.32 -32.77 -1.23
CA VAL A 89 -1.67 -33.22 0.02
C VAL A 89 -2.09 -34.65 0.36
N GLU A 90 -3.40 -34.97 0.36
CA GLU A 90 -3.91 -36.32 0.64
C GLU A 90 -3.42 -37.35 -0.37
N SER A 91 -3.17 -36.92 -1.60
CA SER A 91 -2.62 -37.77 -2.67
C SER A 91 -1.09 -37.97 -2.55
N GLY A 92 -0.43 -37.28 -1.62
CA GLY A 92 1.01 -37.40 -1.36
C GLY A 92 1.92 -36.75 -2.39
N TYR A 93 1.42 -35.77 -3.16
CA TYR A 93 2.25 -35.02 -4.12
C TYR A 93 3.04 -33.89 -3.44
N PHE A 94 2.48 -33.31 -2.38
CA PHE A 94 3.06 -32.22 -1.59
C PHE A 94 2.76 -32.45 -0.10
N GLU A 95 3.59 -31.89 0.77
CA GLU A 95 3.35 -31.83 2.21
C GLU A 95 2.61 -30.52 2.55
N ARG A 96 1.97 -30.44 3.72
CA ARG A 96 1.21 -29.23 4.09
C ARG A 96 2.12 -28.01 4.25
N GLU A 97 3.36 -28.23 4.66
CA GLU A 97 4.38 -27.21 4.87
C GLU A 97 4.89 -26.60 3.57
N ASP A 98 4.61 -27.23 2.42
CA ASP A 98 4.93 -26.68 1.09
C ASP A 98 4.01 -25.51 0.70
N PHE A 99 2.95 -25.27 1.46
CA PHE A 99 2.00 -24.18 1.23
C PHE A 99 2.12 -23.11 2.32
N SER A 100 2.59 -21.92 1.95
CA SER A 100 2.67 -20.74 2.81
C SER A 100 1.47 -19.81 2.57
N VAL A 101 1.10 -19.04 3.60
CA VAL A 101 0.16 -17.93 3.48
C VAL A 101 0.97 -16.64 3.45
N GLY A 102 0.64 -15.76 2.52
CA GLY A 102 1.22 -14.44 2.36
C GLY A 102 2.13 -14.33 1.13
N VAL A 103 2.74 -13.16 0.98
CA VAL A 103 3.69 -12.88 -0.12
C VAL A 103 5.09 -13.39 0.27
N ASP A 104 5.76 -14.08 -0.66
CA ASP A 104 7.18 -14.47 -0.51
C ASP A 104 8.12 -13.23 -0.59
N ASP A 105 9.42 -13.42 -0.86
CA ASP A 105 10.44 -12.34 -0.97
C ASP A 105 10.17 -11.27 -2.06
N GLU A 106 9.05 -11.35 -2.77
CA GLU A 106 8.63 -10.46 -3.86
C GLU A 106 7.85 -9.21 -3.41
N GLY A 107 7.66 -9.01 -2.08
CA GLY A 107 6.98 -7.84 -1.54
C GLY A 107 7.66 -6.49 -1.90
N LEU A 108 6.85 -5.44 -2.00
CA LEU A 108 7.25 -4.07 -2.27
C LEU A 108 8.11 -3.52 -1.12
N LEU A 109 9.21 -2.88 -1.45
CA LEU A 109 10.18 -2.38 -0.50
C LEU A 109 9.92 -0.90 -0.20
N LEU A 110 9.44 -0.61 1.00
CA LEU A 110 9.27 0.74 1.53
C LEU A 110 10.55 1.17 2.23
N VAL A 111 11.05 2.34 1.86
CA VAL A 111 12.30 2.90 2.41
C VAL A 111 12.02 4.29 2.97
N THR A 112 12.20 4.46 4.27
CA THR A 112 11.97 5.74 4.97
C THR A 112 13.30 6.42 5.33
N GLU A 113 13.25 7.70 5.71
CA GLU A 113 14.47 8.41 6.13
C GLU A 113 14.98 7.97 7.52
N GLY A 114 14.08 7.71 8.48
CA GLY A 114 14.46 7.29 9.83
C GLY A 114 13.83 5.98 10.30
N THR A 115 14.42 5.40 11.34
CA THR A 115 13.89 4.21 12.05
C THR A 115 12.48 4.45 12.57
N SER A 116 12.22 5.68 13.02
CA SER A 116 10.94 6.06 13.61
C SER A 116 9.79 5.91 12.61
N ASP A 117 9.99 6.43 11.40
CA ASP A 117 9.03 6.39 10.30
C ASP A 117 8.71 4.96 9.91
N THR A 118 9.74 4.11 9.76
CA THR A 118 9.59 2.68 9.45
C THR A 118 8.69 2.00 10.47
N LYS A 119 8.99 2.15 11.78
CA LYS A 119 8.21 1.51 12.84
C LYS A 119 6.75 1.99 12.87
N VAL A 120 6.53 3.28 12.68
CA VAL A 120 5.18 3.87 12.67
C VAL A 120 4.37 3.37 11.48
N ILE A 121 4.92 3.44 10.26
CA ILE A 121 4.22 3.03 9.04
C ILE A 121 3.97 1.51 9.06
N GLN A 122 4.95 0.71 9.48
CA GLN A 122 4.81 -0.74 9.61
C GLN A 122 3.69 -1.11 10.59
N HIS A 123 3.68 -0.49 11.78
CA HIS A 123 2.61 -0.72 12.76
C HIS A 123 1.24 -0.29 12.21
N ALA A 124 1.18 0.88 11.55
CA ALA A 124 -0.05 1.39 10.95
C ALA A 124 -0.65 0.41 9.92
N PHE A 125 0.15 -0.16 9.02
CA PHE A 125 -0.32 -1.21 8.11
C PHE A 125 -0.83 -2.43 8.89
N ALA A 126 -0.09 -2.89 9.90
CA ALA A 126 -0.47 -4.06 10.69
C ALA A 126 -1.82 -3.92 11.41
N ILE A 127 -2.19 -2.70 11.86
CA ILE A 127 -3.45 -2.48 12.57
C ILE A 127 -4.58 -1.92 11.69
N LEU A 128 -4.30 -1.06 10.71
CA LEU A 128 -5.33 -0.36 9.91
C LEU A 128 -5.62 -1.05 8.57
N ARG A 129 -4.65 -1.80 8.03
CA ARG A 129 -4.72 -2.49 6.73
C ARG A 129 -4.06 -3.88 6.78
N PRO A 130 -4.38 -4.74 7.78
CA PRO A 130 -3.74 -6.05 7.94
C PRO A 130 -3.85 -6.95 6.70
N GLU A 131 -4.90 -6.77 5.90
CA GLU A 131 -5.19 -7.50 4.66
C GLU A 131 -4.14 -7.33 3.54
N ILE A 132 -3.32 -6.27 3.61
CA ILE A 132 -2.27 -6.00 2.63
C ILE A 132 -0.90 -5.77 3.28
N ALA A 133 -0.78 -5.95 4.59
CA ALA A 133 0.43 -5.61 5.33
C ALA A 133 1.63 -6.47 4.91
N ASP A 134 1.38 -7.72 4.50
CA ASP A 134 2.37 -8.69 4.03
C ASP A 134 2.91 -8.39 2.62
N PHE A 135 2.30 -7.47 1.87
CA PHE A 135 2.85 -6.99 0.60
C PHE A 135 4.02 -6.03 0.78
N PHE A 136 4.25 -5.50 1.98
CA PHE A 136 5.25 -4.47 2.24
C PHE A 136 6.40 -4.99 3.09
N ARG A 137 7.61 -4.73 2.62
CA ARG A 137 8.87 -4.91 3.35
C ARG A 137 9.45 -3.55 3.65
N PHE A 138 10.19 -3.45 4.74
CA PHE A 138 10.70 -2.17 5.23
C PHE A 138 12.23 -2.20 5.34
N ILE A 139 12.89 -1.13 4.90
CA ILE A 139 14.29 -0.88 5.19
C ILE A 139 14.41 0.34 6.08
N ASP A 140 15.05 0.12 7.23
CA ASP A 140 15.52 1.15 8.11
C ASP A 140 16.92 1.62 7.67
N MET A 141 17.00 2.89 7.25
CA MET A 141 18.23 3.50 6.77
C MET A 141 19.19 3.93 7.89
N GLU A 142 18.73 4.09 9.15
CA GLU A 142 19.61 4.53 10.25
C GLU A 142 20.42 3.37 10.86
N ASP A 143 19.77 2.24 11.12
CA ASP A 143 20.41 1.11 11.84
C ASP A 143 21.09 0.10 10.89
N ASN A 144 20.57 -0.08 9.67
CA ASN A 144 20.98 -1.18 8.79
C ASN A 144 21.76 -0.76 7.53
N TYR A 145 22.01 0.54 7.33
CA TYR A 145 22.67 1.02 6.11
C TYR A 145 24.19 1.22 6.30
N PRO A 146 25.04 0.53 5.50
CA PRO A 146 26.49 0.59 5.67
C PRO A 146 27.15 1.90 5.22
N PHE A 147 26.38 2.91 4.78
CA PHE A 147 26.91 4.19 4.28
C PHE A 147 26.27 5.36 5.04
N GLY A 148 26.89 5.84 6.11
CA GLY A 148 26.38 6.99 6.89
C GLY A 148 26.47 8.35 6.18
N GLY A 149 25.48 9.23 6.40
CA GLY A 149 25.48 10.63 5.93
C GLY A 149 24.09 11.28 5.79
N HIS A 150 24.01 12.60 5.59
CA HIS A 150 22.76 13.24 5.13
C HIS A 150 22.51 12.88 3.64
N GLY A 151 21.27 12.54 3.27
CA GLY A 151 20.93 12.09 1.92
C GLY A 151 21.15 10.59 1.67
N GLN A 152 21.11 9.77 2.73
CA GLN A 152 21.25 8.31 2.65
C GLN A 152 20.21 7.67 1.73
N LEU A 153 18.93 8.03 1.91
CA LEU A 153 17.83 7.53 1.08
C LEU A 153 18.02 7.85 -0.40
N MET A 154 18.37 9.09 -0.73
CA MET A 154 18.68 9.53 -2.10
C MET A 154 19.79 8.68 -2.75
N ASN A 155 20.91 8.49 -2.04
CA ASN A 155 22.04 7.73 -2.57
C ASN A 155 21.71 6.25 -2.70
N PHE A 156 20.90 5.70 -1.79
CA PHE A 156 20.41 4.34 -1.87
C PHE A 156 19.56 4.11 -3.11
N MET A 157 18.57 4.99 -3.36
CA MET A 157 17.72 4.88 -4.54
C MET A 157 18.52 5.03 -5.85
N ARG A 158 19.50 5.95 -5.88
CA ARG A 158 20.44 6.06 -7.02
C ARG A 158 21.26 4.79 -7.22
N GLY A 159 21.72 4.18 -6.13
CA GLY A 159 22.44 2.91 -6.12
C GLY A 159 21.59 1.77 -6.72
N LEU A 160 20.37 1.58 -6.20
CA LEU A 160 19.42 0.58 -6.71
C LEU A 160 19.11 0.77 -8.19
N ARG A 161 18.88 2.02 -8.62
CA ARG A 161 18.67 2.34 -10.03
C ARG A 161 19.89 1.96 -10.87
N SER A 162 21.10 2.28 -10.41
CA SER A 162 22.33 2.02 -11.17
C SER A 162 22.59 0.54 -11.46
N ILE A 163 22.00 -0.36 -10.67
CA ILE A 163 22.10 -1.82 -10.84
C ILE A 163 20.80 -2.47 -11.38
N GLY A 164 19.80 -1.67 -11.75
CA GLY A 164 18.51 -2.17 -12.27
C GLY A 164 17.67 -2.92 -11.24
N LYS A 165 17.67 -2.47 -9.97
CA LYS A 165 16.92 -3.08 -8.84
C LYS A 165 16.03 -2.06 -8.12
N ALA A 166 15.58 -1.03 -8.83
CA ALA A 166 14.65 -0.03 -8.30
C ALA A 166 13.18 -0.42 -8.46
N ASP A 167 12.89 -1.46 -9.26
CA ASP A 167 11.54 -2.00 -9.44
C ASP A 167 11.00 -2.53 -8.11
N GLY A 168 9.76 -2.18 -7.79
CA GLY A 168 9.12 -2.56 -6.52
C GLY A 168 9.67 -1.85 -5.29
N VAL A 169 10.46 -0.78 -5.44
CA VAL A 169 10.96 0.03 -4.32
C VAL A 169 10.29 1.40 -4.29
N LEU A 170 9.79 1.82 -3.14
CA LEU A 170 9.19 3.13 -2.90
C LEU A 170 9.93 3.87 -1.79
N ALA A 171 10.53 5.01 -2.13
CA ALA A 171 11.11 5.93 -1.16
C ALA A 171 10.03 6.85 -0.55
N ILE A 172 10.04 7.02 0.76
CA ILE A 172 9.09 7.86 1.49
C ILE A 172 9.86 8.94 2.24
N PHE A 173 9.58 10.19 1.90
CA PHE A 173 10.18 11.38 2.50
C PHE A 173 9.23 12.05 3.49
N ASP A 174 9.80 12.73 4.48
CA ASP A 174 9.03 13.65 5.32
C ASP A 174 8.38 14.76 4.48
N ASN A 175 7.25 15.29 4.96
CA ASN A 175 6.58 16.43 4.35
C ASN A 175 7.19 17.75 4.83
N ASP A 176 8.51 17.86 4.65
CA ASP A 176 9.31 19.00 5.06
C ASP A 176 10.14 19.57 3.90
N THR A 177 10.92 20.61 4.16
CA THR A 177 11.71 21.28 3.11
C THR A 177 12.78 20.35 2.52
N VAL A 178 13.37 19.47 3.33
CA VAL A 178 14.45 18.56 2.91
C VAL A 178 13.87 17.40 2.08
N GLY A 179 12.78 16.81 2.56
CA GLY A 179 12.04 15.75 1.87
C GLY A 179 11.50 16.21 0.52
N VAL A 180 10.91 17.41 0.43
CA VAL A 180 10.45 17.99 -0.85
C VAL A 180 11.62 18.19 -1.83
N ALA A 181 12.75 18.72 -1.36
CA ALA A 181 13.92 18.94 -2.21
C ALA A 181 14.57 17.62 -2.69
N SER A 182 14.52 16.57 -1.85
CA SER A 182 14.97 15.22 -2.21
C SER A 182 14.02 14.56 -3.19
N LEU A 183 12.71 14.65 -2.98
CA LEU A 183 11.71 14.12 -3.90
C LEU A 183 11.88 14.70 -5.30
N ALA A 184 11.96 16.04 -5.42
CA ALA A 184 12.15 16.71 -6.72
C ALA A 184 13.40 16.23 -7.46
N GLN A 185 14.50 15.96 -6.75
CA GLN A 185 15.72 15.42 -7.35
C GLN A 185 15.61 13.96 -7.79
N LEU A 186 14.78 13.15 -7.12
CA LEU A 186 14.52 11.76 -7.54
C LEU A 186 13.54 11.69 -8.70
N GLU A 187 12.55 12.58 -8.75
CA GLU A 187 11.58 12.64 -9.86
C GLU A 187 12.24 12.93 -11.21
N GLU A 188 13.39 13.62 -11.23
CA GLU A 188 14.21 13.79 -12.43
C GLU A 188 14.83 12.48 -12.95
N LEU A 189 14.84 11.41 -12.13
CA LEU A 189 15.43 10.12 -12.44
C LEU A 189 14.34 9.11 -12.82
N SER A 190 14.26 8.77 -14.11
CA SER A 190 13.35 7.73 -14.60
C SER A 190 13.60 6.36 -13.92
N GLY A 191 12.52 5.67 -13.56
CA GLY A 191 12.58 4.34 -12.95
C GLY A 191 12.88 4.35 -11.44
N ILE A 192 12.66 5.48 -10.77
CA ILE A 192 12.64 5.56 -9.31
C ILE A 192 11.24 6.00 -8.88
N ASN A 193 10.71 5.33 -7.85
CA ASN A 193 9.44 5.69 -7.25
C ASN A 193 9.69 6.32 -5.89
N ALA A 194 9.14 7.50 -5.69
CA ALA A 194 9.29 8.26 -4.47
C ALA A 194 8.03 9.07 -4.20
N ILE A 195 7.70 9.21 -2.93
CA ILE A 195 6.63 10.08 -2.44
C ILE A 195 7.12 10.83 -1.20
N LYS A 196 6.40 11.88 -0.83
CA LYS A 196 6.48 12.46 0.50
C LYS A 196 5.21 12.16 1.29
N LEU A 197 5.28 12.26 2.61
CA LEU A 197 4.09 12.21 3.45
C LEU A 197 3.03 13.24 2.97
N PRO A 198 1.73 12.94 3.06
CA PRO A 198 0.68 13.70 2.40
C PRO A 198 0.52 15.11 2.94
N ASP A 199 0.11 16.04 2.08
CA ASP A 199 -0.39 17.32 2.56
C ASP A 199 -1.75 17.14 3.26
N LEU A 200 -1.94 17.83 4.38
CA LEU A 200 -3.21 17.84 5.10
C LEU A 200 -3.79 19.25 5.18
N GLU A 201 -5.11 19.37 5.09
CA GLU A 201 -5.80 20.66 5.19
C GLU A 201 -5.57 21.32 6.56
N GLU A 202 -5.54 20.53 7.63
CA GLU A 202 -5.25 21.01 8.98
C GLU A 202 -3.81 21.54 9.13
N PHE A 203 -2.89 21.13 8.26
CA PHE A 203 -1.51 21.63 8.25
C PHE A 203 -1.37 22.98 7.55
N ARG A 204 -2.38 23.45 6.81
CA ARG A 204 -2.37 24.79 6.19
C ARG A 204 -2.42 25.93 7.18
N SER A 205 -2.92 25.67 8.38
CA SER A 205 -3.05 26.65 9.46
C SER A 205 -2.68 26.02 10.79
N PHE A 206 -1.41 25.66 10.95
CA PHE A 206 -0.88 24.98 12.12
C PHE A 206 -0.20 25.95 13.11
N PRO A 207 -0.26 25.73 14.44
CA PRO A 207 0.45 26.54 15.40
C PRO A 207 1.97 26.50 15.16
N THR A 208 2.59 27.68 15.03
CA THR A 208 4.04 27.78 14.84
C THR A 208 4.65 28.85 15.73
N ILE A 209 5.96 28.78 15.97
CA ILE A 209 6.75 29.80 16.65
C ILE A 209 8.00 30.13 15.85
N GLY A 210 8.20 31.42 15.58
CA GLY A 210 9.40 31.95 14.93
C GLY A 210 9.97 33.14 15.69
N PRO A 211 10.93 33.88 15.09
CA PRO A 211 11.55 35.05 15.71
C PRO A 211 10.54 36.14 16.11
N ASN A 212 9.42 36.24 15.38
CA ASN A 212 8.36 37.22 15.63
C ASN A 212 7.28 36.71 16.61
N GLY A 213 7.48 35.56 17.26
CA GLY A 213 6.53 34.95 18.18
C GLY A 213 5.63 33.90 17.51
N GLU A 214 4.52 33.58 18.20
CA GLU A 214 3.57 32.56 17.76
C GLU A 214 2.64 33.07 16.67
N HIS A 215 2.38 32.23 15.67
CA HIS A 215 1.45 32.50 14.58
C HIS A 215 1.01 31.20 13.91
N LEU A 216 -0.14 31.24 13.25
CA LEU A 216 -0.58 30.14 12.39
C LEU A 216 0.14 30.24 11.04
N ALA A 217 0.62 29.10 10.54
CA ALA A 217 1.27 29.03 9.23
C ALA A 217 1.02 27.67 8.58
N ASP A 218 1.18 27.64 7.26
CA ASP A 218 1.16 26.40 6.48
C ASP A 218 2.48 25.65 6.61
N ILE A 219 2.43 24.44 7.17
CA ILE A 219 3.58 23.57 7.42
C ILE A 219 3.76 22.47 6.36
N ASN A 220 2.80 22.33 5.43
CA ASN A 220 2.91 21.39 4.32
C ASN A 220 4.14 21.71 3.47
N GLY A 221 4.94 20.68 3.18
CA GLY A 221 6.19 20.78 2.44
C GLY A 221 7.28 21.59 3.13
N LYS A 222 7.12 21.90 4.43
CA LYS A 222 8.05 22.77 5.17
C LYS A 222 8.56 22.18 6.47
N ALA A 223 7.70 21.48 7.22
CA ALA A 223 8.03 21.07 8.58
C ALA A 223 7.24 19.86 9.14
N ALA A 224 6.50 19.11 8.32
CA ALA A 224 5.64 18.02 8.78
C ALA A 224 6.34 16.66 8.66
N ALA A 225 6.92 16.20 9.78
CA ALA A 225 7.47 14.85 9.95
C ALA A 225 6.38 13.84 10.36
N ILE A 226 6.71 12.53 10.44
CA ILE A 226 5.74 11.48 10.79
C ILE A 226 5.00 11.72 12.12
N GLU A 227 5.62 12.35 13.12
CA GLU A 227 4.95 12.65 14.40
C GLU A 227 3.77 13.63 14.23
N CYS A 228 3.76 14.42 13.16
CA CYS A 228 2.65 15.32 12.85
C CYS A 228 1.38 14.56 12.47
N TYR A 229 1.49 13.31 12.01
CA TYR A 229 0.39 12.44 11.60
C TYR A 229 -0.13 11.57 12.75
N LEU A 230 0.56 11.57 13.89
CA LEU A 230 0.11 10.91 15.12
C LEU A 230 -0.82 11.83 15.93
N LYS A 231 -1.36 11.31 17.03
CA LYS A 231 -2.09 12.09 18.04
C LYS A 231 -1.19 13.20 18.58
N LEU A 232 -1.60 14.45 18.39
CA LEU A 232 -0.80 15.61 18.77
C LEU A 232 -1.04 16.00 20.23
N PRO A 233 0.00 16.44 20.97
CA PRO A 233 -0.19 17.01 22.30
C PRO A 233 -0.94 18.36 22.22
N GLN A 234 -1.63 18.75 23.31
CA GLN A 234 -2.48 19.95 23.34
C GLN A 234 -1.78 21.27 22.98
N ARG A 235 -0.46 21.37 23.21
CA ARG A 235 0.34 22.57 22.89
C ARG A 235 1.35 22.32 21.76
N CYS A 236 1.03 21.38 20.88
CA CYS A 236 1.84 21.09 19.71
C CYS A 236 1.99 22.33 18.83
N ARG A 237 3.22 22.63 18.42
CA ARG A 237 3.54 23.67 17.46
C ARG A 237 4.80 23.32 16.68
N ILE A 238 4.99 23.92 15.52
CA ILE A 238 6.25 23.87 14.77
C ILE A 238 7.16 25.04 15.21
N ARG A 239 8.43 24.78 15.46
CA ARG A 239 9.45 25.82 15.64
C ARG A 239 10.22 26.04 14.35
N TRP A 240 10.15 27.26 13.82
CA TRP A 240 10.96 27.67 12.68
C TRP A 240 12.42 27.82 13.11
N SER A 241 13.35 27.30 12.30
CA SER A 241 14.78 27.33 12.58
C SER A 241 15.54 28.20 11.57
N ASN A 242 15.72 27.70 10.35
CA ASN A 242 16.50 28.36 9.31
C ASN A 242 15.66 28.69 8.07
N TYR A 243 16.07 29.71 7.33
CA TYR A 243 15.54 29.99 6.01
C TYR A 243 16.37 29.27 4.95
N GLU A 244 15.74 28.36 4.20
CA GLU A 244 16.33 27.70 3.04
C GLU A 244 16.14 28.63 1.82
N LYS A 245 17.27 29.07 1.23
CA LYS A 245 17.28 30.06 0.15
C LYS A 245 16.85 29.52 -1.22
N ARG A 246 17.11 28.25 -1.52
CA ARG A 246 16.78 27.58 -2.80
C ARG A 246 15.28 27.25 -2.90
N ALA A 247 14.69 26.77 -1.81
CA ALA A 247 13.27 26.49 -1.63
C ALA A 247 12.46 27.75 -1.32
N GLY A 248 13.12 28.85 -0.90
CA GLY A 248 12.46 30.12 -0.61
C GLY A 248 11.51 30.03 0.59
N ALA A 249 11.80 29.16 1.55
CA ALA A 249 10.93 28.84 2.68
C ALA A 249 11.72 28.68 3.98
N TYR A 250 11.04 28.90 5.12
CA TYR A 250 11.59 28.52 6.41
C TYR A 250 11.38 27.02 6.63
N GLN A 251 12.42 26.36 7.12
CA GLN A 251 12.35 24.98 7.62
C GLN A 251 12.08 24.98 9.12
N GLY A 252 11.31 24.01 9.57
CA GLY A 252 10.93 23.87 10.97
C GLY A 252 10.79 22.43 11.38
N SER A 253 10.61 22.20 12.68
CA SER A 253 10.32 20.89 13.22
C SER A 253 9.35 21.01 14.39
N ILE A 254 8.68 19.91 14.72
CA ILE A 254 7.79 19.86 15.88
C ILE A 254 8.56 20.23 17.15
N ASP A 255 8.01 21.18 17.92
CA ASP A 255 8.62 21.75 19.13
C ASP A 255 8.44 20.79 20.31
N GLN A 256 9.07 19.62 20.19
CA GLN A 256 9.09 18.56 21.18
C GLN A 256 10.54 18.11 21.43
N THR A 257 10.84 17.78 22.67
CA THR A 257 12.06 17.06 23.03
C THR A 257 12.05 15.65 22.44
N SER A 258 13.23 15.04 22.30
CA SER A 258 13.35 13.64 21.82
C SER A 258 12.54 12.66 22.68
N GLY A 259 12.45 12.91 24.00
CA GLY A 259 11.66 12.07 24.91
C GLY A 259 10.15 12.20 24.69
N GLU A 260 9.65 13.41 24.37
CA GLU A 260 8.24 13.61 24.03
C GLU A 260 7.87 12.94 22.71
N LYS A 261 8.74 13.02 21.69
CA LYS A 261 8.55 12.31 20.42
C LYS A 261 8.51 10.80 20.62
N SER A 262 9.48 10.25 21.37
CA SER A 262 9.52 8.83 21.70
C SER A 262 8.27 8.37 22.46
N ALA A 263 7.78 9.17 23.42
CA ALA A 263 6.57 8.84 24.15
C ALA A 263 5.32 8.85 23.26
N GLN A 264 5.22 9.80 22.33
CA GLN A 264 4.13 9.89 21.36
C GLN A 264 4.15 8.69 20.39
N GLN A 265 5.34 8.29 19.93
CA GLN A 265 5.52 7.10 19.12
C GLN A 265 5.14 5.83 19.90
N ASP A 266 5.64 5.67 21.13
CA ASP A 266 5.33 4.51 21.98
C ASP A 266 3.84 4.41 22.30
N GLU A 267 3.13 5.54 22.47
CA GLU A 267 1.68 5.56 22.61
C GLU A 267 1.02 4.97 21.36
N PHE A 268 1.43 5.42 20.16
CA PHE A 268 0.90 4.91 18.89
C PHE A 268 1.19 3.42 18.68
N LEU A 269 2.42 2.97 18.94
CA LEU A 269 2.84 1.57 18.74
C LEU A 269 2.12 0.57 19.67
N ARG A 270 1.44 1.06 20.72
CA ARG A 270 0.61 0.22 21.61
C ARG A 270 -0.86 0.19 21.20
N THR A 271 -1.26 1.00 20.23
CA THR A 271 -2.65 1.05 19.76
C THR A 271 -3.01 -0.17 18.92
N THR A 272 -4.29 -0.47 18.92
CA THR A 272 -4.98 -1.44 18.08
C THR A 272 -6.10 -0.73 17.31
N ARG A 273 -6.63 -1.38 16.26
CA ARG A 273 -7.71 -0.80 15.43
C ARG A 273 -8.96 -0.38 16.19
N VAL A 274 -9.22 -0.98 17.37
CA VAL A 274 -10.43 -0.72 18.16
C VAL A 274 -10.27 0.41 19.19
N ASP A 275 -9.05 0.93 19.35
CA ASP A 275 -8.78 1.99 20.33
C ASP A 275 -9.34 3.34 19.86
N ASP A 276 -9.72 4.18 20.83
CA ASP A 276 -10.11 5.57 20.60
C ASP A 276 -8.87 6.43 20.35
N TYR A 277 -8.31 6.31 19.15
CA TYR A 277 -7.14 7.04 18.67
C TYR A 277 -7.47 7.73 17.33
N PRO A 278 -6.99 8.97 17.10
CA PRO A 278 -7.27 9.71 15.87
C PRO A 278 -6.43 9.18 14.70
N PHE A 279 -6.88 8.08 14.09
CA PHE A 279 -6.17 7.41 13.00
C PHE A 279 -6.29 8.11 11.63
N GLU A 280 -7.16 9.11 11.48
CA GLU A 280 -7.54 9.68 10.18
C GLU A 280 -6.35 10.22 9.38
N LYS A 281 -5.37 10.80 10.07
CA LYS A 281 -4.13 11.29 9.43
C LYS A 281 -3.23 10.14 8.98
N MET A 282 -3.16 9.08 9.76
CA MET A 282 -2.38 7.89 9.43
C MET A 282 -3.04 7.12 8.28
N GLU A 283 -4.37 7.03 8.23
CA GLU A 283 -5.06 6.44 7.08
C GLU A 283 -4.70 7.15 5.78
N LYS A 284 -4.64 8.49 5.77
CA LYS A 284 -4.18 9.25 4.59
C LYS A 284 -2.72 8.97 4.21
N VAL A 285 -1.85 8.72 5.19
CA VAL A 285 -0.47 8.28 4.92
C VAL A 285 -0.48 6.94 4.21
N LEU A 286 -1.25 5.97 4.71
CA LEU A 286 -1.35 4.65 4.10
C LEU A 286 -1.98 4.72 2.69
N ASP A 287 -3.01 5.54 2.51
CA ASP A 287 -3.69 5.71 1.21
C ASP A 287 -2.71 6.20 0.14
N VAL A 288 -1.86 7.19 0.45
CA VAL A 288 -0.83 7.69 -0.50
C VAL A 288 0.24 6.64 -0.78
N ILE A 289 0.65 5.86 0.22
CA ILE A 289 1.61 4.76 0.00
C ILE A 289 1.00 3.70 -0.93
N VAL A 290 -0.23 3.27 -0.66
CA VAL A 290 -0.94 2.26 -1.47
C VAL A 290 -1.18 2.78 -2.90
N GLU A 291 -1.62 4.03 -3.06
CA GLU A 291 -1.81 4.65 -4.38
C GLU A 291 -0.50 4.69 -5.17
N ALA A 292 0.59 5.11 -4.54
CA ALA A 292 1.91 5.09 -5.17
C ALA A 292 2.31 3.69 -5.61
N CYS A 293 2.16 2.69 -4.74
CA CYS A 293 2.50 1.29 -5.01
C CYS A 293 1.65 0.66 -6.12
N THR A 294 0.35 0.96 -6.18
CA THR A 294 -0.54 0.43 -7.22
C THR A 294 -0.29 1.06 -8.59
N SER A 295 0.28 2.26 -8.65
CA SER A 295 0.71 2.91 -9.90
C SER A 295 2.03 2.36 -10.46
N LEU A 296 2.76 1.53 -9.70
CA LEU A 296 4.02 0.91 -10.13
C LEU A 296 3.81 -0.33 -11.00
N SER A 297 2.59 -0.88 -10.98
CA SER A 297 2.21 -2.19 -11.52
C SER A 297 1.57 -2.09 -12.92
#